data_AF-F3PCS1-F1
#
_entry.id   AF-F3PCS1-F1
#
_cell.length_a   1.000
_cell.length_b   1.000
_cell.length_c   1.000
_cell.angle_alpha   90.00
_cell.angle_beta   90.00
_cell.angle_gamma   90.00
#
_symmetry.space_group_name_H-M   'P 1'
#
loop_
_entity.id
_entity.type
_entity.pdbx_description
1 polymer ?
#
loop_
_entity_poly.entity_id
_entity_poly.type
_entity_poly.pdbx_seq_one_letter_code
_entity_poly.pdbx_strand_id
1 'polypeptide(L)'
;MSAPAPTEPAAPAEPQAGQATSFVADNLVTEKTAMIVSPSGNIGCDLSAHFAGCGVLSYRSDGTFGQDAMGSPNWWFDLSSGATPQLGGRGEGAFSLDEAFRGPGSSSPQVVEYGQSVTFGSWVCSSEETGMTCRNTETGHGVFLSSARYETF
;
A
#
# COMPACT_ATOMS: atom_id res chain seq x y z
N MET A 1 -57.51 -10.94 -27.79
CA MET A 1 -56.95 -11.55 -26.57
C MET A 1 -55.76 -12.40 -26.96
N SER A 2 -54.56 -11.84 -26.82
CA SER A 2 -53.29 -12.56 -27.05
C SER A 2 -52.41 -12.31 -25.82
N ALA A 3 -51.95 -13.39 -25.20
CA ALA A 3 -51.17 -13.40 -23.97
C ALA A 3 -49.75 -12.86 -24.20
N PRO A 4 -49.15 -12.15 -23.22
CA PRO A 4 -47.72 -11.81 -23.27
C PRO A 4 -46.84 -13.04 -23.00
N ALA A 5 -45.67 -13.06 -23.63
CA ALA A 5 -44.65 -14.10 -23.50
C ALA A 5 -44.03 -14.15 -22.07
N PRO A 6 -43.45 -15.28 -21.65
CA PRO A 6 -42.88 -15.43 -20.31
C PRO A 6 -41.56 -14.66 -20.18
N THR A 7 -41.44 -13.89 -19.11
CA THR A 7 -40.22 -13.19 -18.69
C THR A 7 -39.10 -14.20 -18.40
N GLU A 8 -37.97 -14.04 -19.07
CA GLU A 8 -36.73 -14.77 -18.84
C GLU A 8 -36.16 -14.39 -17.45
N PRO A 9 -35.74 -15.35 -16.59
CA PRO A 9 -35.18 -15.03 -15.28
C PRO A 9 -33.85 -14.29 -15.40
N ALA A 10 -33.76 -13.11 -14.80
CA ALA A 10 -32.49 -12.39 -14.64
C ALA A 10 -31.46 -13.27 -13.92
N ALA A 11 -30.29 -13.42 -14.53
CA ALA A 11 -29.14 -14.07 -13.90
C ALA A 11 -28.81 -13.41 -12.55
N PRO A 12 -28.34 -14.16 -11.53
CA PRO A 12 -27.90 -13.58 -10.27
C PRO A 12 -26.76 -12.60 -10.55
N ALA A 13 -26.85 -11.40 -9.99
CA ALA A 13 -25.75 -10.45 -9.99
C ALA A 13 -24.51 -11.13 -9.39
N GLU A 14 -23.49 -11.37 -10.23
CA GLU A 14 -22.14 -11.60 -9.75
C GLU A 14 -21.80 -10.47 -8.76
N PRO A 15 -21.22 -10.76 -7.58
CA PRO A 15 -20.79 -9.73 -6.67
C PRO A 15 -19.77 -8.87 -7.41
N GLN A 16 -20.22 -7.69 -7.84
CA GLN A 16 -19.42 -6.67 -8.50
C GLN A 16 -18.23 -6.42 -7.59
N ALA A 17 -17.05 -6.89 -8.00
CA ALA A 17 -15.79 -6.65 -7.32
C ALA A 17 -15.76 -5.17 -6.91
N GLY A 18 -15.79 -4.95 -5.60
CA GLY A 18 -16.15 -3.67 -5.02
C GLY A 18 -15.33 -2.56 -5.64
N GLN A 19 -16.01 -1.55 -6.15
CA GLN A 19 -15.37 -0.28 -6.47
C GLN A 19 -15.01 0.40 -5.15
N ALA A 20 -13.94 -0.05 -4.51
CA ALA A 20 -13.39 0.54 -3.31
C ALA A 20 -12.13 1.31 -3.67
N THR A 21 -12.28 2.30 -4.56
CA THR A 21 -11.26 3.32 -4.78
C THR A 21 -11.45 4.40 -3.71
N SER A 22 -10.90 4.19 -2.52
CA SER A 22 -10.80 5.24 -1.52
C SER A 22 -9.69 6.18 -1.95
N PHE A 23 -9.99 7.36 -2.47
CA PHE A 23 -8.95 8.35 -2.77
C PHE A 23 -8.21 8.73 -1.48
N VAL A 24 -6.92 9.08 -1.58
CA VAL A 24 -6.27 9.76 -0.43
C VAL A 24 -7.12 10.99 -0.15
N ALA A 25 -7.61 11.13 1.08
CA ALA A 25 -8.45 12.26 1.42
C ALA A 25 -7.68 13.57 1.14
N ASP A 26 -8.34 14.57 0.53
CA ASP A 26 -7.70 15.82 0.08
C ASP A 26 -6.88 16.52 1.18
N ASN A 27 -7.24 16.34 2.45
CA ASN A 27 -6.50 16.88 3.59
C ASN A 27 -5.10 16.26 3.78
N LEU A 28 -4.89 15.01 3.36
CA LEU A 28 -3.56 14.37 3.28
C LEU A 28 -2.81 14.76 2.00
N VAL A 29 -3.53 15.14 0.94
CA VAL A 29 -2.94 15.67 -0.30
C VAL A 29 -2.37 17.08 -0.10
N THR A 30 -2.91 17.86 0.83
CA THR A 30 -2.45 19.23 1.14
C THR A 30 -0.96 19.34 1.50
N GLU A 31 -0.32 18.26 1.97
CA GLU A 31 1.10 18.23 2.35
C GLU A 31 2.02 17.59 1.28
N LYS A 32 1.49 17.25 0.09
CA LYS A 32 2.26 16.62 -1.01
C LYS A 32 2.90 15.27 -0.62
N THR A 33 2.43 14.66 0.48
CA THR A 33 2.91 13.40 1.04
C THR A 33 1.73 12.59 1.57
N ALA A 34 1.55 11.36 1.10
CA ALA A 34 0.61 10.38 1.63
C ALA A 34 1.34 9.33 2.47
N MET A 35 0.94 9.21 3.73
CA MET A 35 1.37 8.13 4.63
C MET A 35 0.25 7.12 4.69
N ILE A 36 0.50 5.92 4.17
CA ILE A 36 -0.49 4.83 4.09
C ILE A 36 -0.06 3.72 5.03
N VAL A 37 -1.02 3.14 5.74
CA VAL A 37 -0.76 1.99 6.60
C VAL A 37 -1.87 0.94 6.43
N SER A 38 -1.48 -0.33 6.50
CA SER A 38 -2.42 -1.45 6.58
C SER A 38 -3.20 -1.43 7.91
N PRO A 39 -4.39 -2.03 8.00
CA PRO A 39 -5.19 -2.07 9.23
C PRO A 39 -4.50 -2.79 10.38
N SER A 40 -3.64 -3.77 10.06
CA SER A 40 -2.80 -4.44 11.06
C SER A 40 -1.67 -3.57 11.61
N GLY A 41 -1.39 -2.42 11.00
CA GLY A 41 -0.25 -1.58 11.35
C GLY A 41 1.11 -2.16 10.97
N ASN A 42 1.15 -3.31 10.27
CA ASN A 42 2.41 -3.99 9.95
C ASN A 42 3.06 -3.47 8.67
N ILE A 43 2.26 -3.15 7.66
CA ILE A 43 2.74 -2.66 6.36
C ILE A 43 2.43 -1.18 6.26
N GLY A 44 3.42 -0.39 5.85
CA GLY A 44 3.26 1.05 5.66
C GLY A 44 4.06 1.57 4.48
N CYS A 45 3.53 2.61 3.85
CA CYS A 45 4.09 3.26 2.69
C CYS A 45 4.13 4.77 2.88
N ASP A 46 5.28 5.34 2.54
CA ASP A 46 5.54 6.77 2.53
C ASP A 46 5.62 7.19 1.07
N LEU A 47 4.58 7.86 0.58
CA LEU A 47 4.49 8.34 -0.80
C LEU A 47 4.52 9.87 -0.83
N SER A 48 5.25 10.45 -1.75
CA SER A 48 5.31 11.89 -1.97
C SER A 48 5.63 12.16 -3.44
N ALA A 49 5.67 13.43 -3.82
CA ALA A 49 6.04 13.80 -5.20
C ALA A 49 7.50 13.45 -5.58
N HIS A 50 8.40 13.25 -4.61
CA HIS A 50 9.83 13.04 -4.86
C HIS A 50 10.38 11.73 -4.27
N PHE A 51 9.62 11.11 -3.39
CA PHE A 51 10.03 9.90 -2.67
C PHE A 51 8.83 8.97 -2.57
N ALA A 52 9.06 7.70 -2.85
CA ALA A 52 8.11 6.63 -2.61
C ALA A 52 8.87 5.47 -1.99
N GLY A 53 8.33 4.91 -0.92
CA GLY A 53 8.87 3.69 -0.34
C GLY A 53 7.85 3.01 0.55
N CYS A 54 8.01 1.69 0.69
CA CYS A 54 7.14 0.87 1.51
C CYS A 54 7.96 -0.10 2.34
N GLY A 55 7.47 -0.46 3.52
CA GLY A 55 8.14 -1.40 4.39
C GLY A 55 7.17 -2.26 5.19
N VAL A 56 7.71 -3.36 5.71
CA VAL A 56 6.99 -4.27 6.62
C VAL A 56 7.70 -4.24 7.97
N LEU A 57 7.00 -3.80 9.00
CA LEU A 57 7.55 -3.60 10.34
C LEU A 57 8.08 -4.92 10.93
N SER A 58 7.38 -6.04 10.70
CA SER A 58 7.85 -7.37 11.10
C SER A 58 9.21 -7.73 10.49
N TYR A 59 9.51 -7.34 9.25
CA TYR A 59 10.82 -7.67 8.64
C TYR A 59 11.96 -6.98 9.41
N ARG A 60 11.70 -5.77 9.91
CA ARG A 60 12.64 -5.01 10.74
C ARG A 60 12.84 -5.65 12.10
N SER A 61 11.73 -5.99 12.78
CA SER A 61 11.75 -6.51 14.15
C SER A 61 12.24 -7.95 14.24
N ASP A 62 11.84 -8.79 13.28
CA ASP A 62 12.16 -10.22 13.26
C ASP A 62 13.48 -10.51 12.53
N GLY A 63 13.99 -9.55 11.74
CA GLY A 63 15.22 -9.71 10.95
C GLY A 63 15.08 -10.76 9.84
N THR A 64 13.87 -10.99 9.33
CA THR A 64 13.52 -12.07 8.38
C THR A 64 14.43 -12.11 7.16
N PHE A 65 14.84 -10.93 6.66
CA PHE A 65 15.69 -10.78 5.47
C PHE A 65 17.12 -10.34 5.80
N GLY A 66 17.54 -10.51 7.06
CA GLY A 66 18.87 -10.14 7.53
C GLY A 66 19.11 -8.64 7.51
N GLN A 67 20.39 -8.27 7.36
CA GLN A 67 20.86 -6.90 7.37
C GLN A 67 21.73 -6.63 6.13
N ASP A 68 21.85 -5.37 5.76
CA ASP A 68 22.80 -4.92 4.74
C ASP A 68 24.25 -4.94 5.25
N ALA A 69 25.19 -4.59 4.37
CA ALA A 69 26.61 -4.53 4.71
C ALA A 69 26.96 -3.53 5.83
N MET A 70 26.07 -2.57 6.12
CA MET A 70 26.23 -1.57 7.16
C MET A 70 25.54 -1.97 8.48
N GLY A 71 24.89 -3.15 8.51
CA GLY A 71 24.17 -3.65 9.69
C GLY A 71 22.75 -3.11 9.83
N SER A 72 22.20 -2.44 8.80
CA SER A 72 20.80 -1.99 8.81
C SER A 72 19.87 -3.15 8.46
N PRO A 73 18.75 -3.35 9.16
CA PRO A 73 17.80 -4.40 8.82
C PRO A 73 17.24 -4.20 7.41
N ASN A 74 17.05 -5.30 6.67
CA ASN A 74 16.43 -5.30 5.35
C ASN A 74 14.91 -5.37 5.51
N TRP A 75 14.24 -4.23 5.39
CA TRP A 75 12.79 -4.15 5.60
C TRP A 75 12.08 -3.08 4.75
N TRP A 76 12.83 -2.32 3.96
CA TRP A 76 12.32 -1.18 3.20
C TRP A 76 12.54 -1.37 1.70
N PHE A 77 11.54 -1.01 0.91
CA PHE A 77 11.59 -1.00 -0.55
C PHE A 77 11.64 0.44 -1.02
N ASP A 78 12.67 0.77 -1.80
CA ASP A 78 12.72 2.05 -2.51
C ASP A 78 11.91 1.95 -3.80
N LEU A 79 10.86 2.75 -3.89
CA LEU A 79 9.96 2.84 -5.04
C LEU A 79 10.23 4.11 -5.86
N SER A 80 11.15 4.98 -5.40
CA SER A 80 11.41 6.31 -5.97
C SER A 80 12.19 6.27 -7.27
N SER A 81 12.98 5.20 -7.50
CA SER A 81 13.82 5.06 -8.69
C SER A 81 13.03 4.93 -10.00
N GLY A 82 11.74 4.60 -9.94
CA GLY A 82 10.92 4.30 -11.11
C GLY A 82 11.24 2.97 -11.78
N ALA A 83 12.19 2.19 -11.26
CA ALA A 83 12.48 0.81 -11.67
C ALA A 83 11.78 -0.19 -10.73
N THR A 84 11.94 -1.49 -11.00
CA THR A 84 11.46 -2.56 -10.12
C THR A 84 12.02 -2.37 -8.70
N PRO A 85 11.17 -2.20 -7.68
CA PRO A 85 11.61 -1.96 -6.31
C PRO A 85 12.53 -3.08 -5.81
N GLN A 86 13.50 -2.73 -4.98
CA GLN A 86 14.41 -3.69 -4.36
C GLN A 86 14.33 -3.58 -2.84
N LEU A 87 14.42 -4.72 -2.16
CA LEU A 87 14.55 -4.74 -0.71
C LEU A 87 15.92 -4.19 -0.32
N GLY A 88 15.93 -3.18 0.54
CA GLY A 88 17.12 -2.53 1.04
C GLY A 88 17.17 -2.43 2.56
N GLY A 89 18.38 -2.21 3.05
CA GLY A 89 18.65 -1.92 4.46
C GLY A 89 18.20 -0.51 4.81
N ARG A 90 17.48 -0.36 5.92
CA ARG A 90 17.12 0.96 6.47
C ARG A 90 17.21 0.95 8.00
N GLY A 91 18.04 1.82 8.56
CA GLY A 91 18.22 1.93 10.01
C GLY A 91 17.13 2.77 10.67
N GLU A 92 16.67 3.81 9.97
CA GLU A 92 15.64 4.75 10.40
C GLU A 92 14.25 4.12 10.47
N GLY A 93 13.30 4.80 11.11
CA GLY A 93 11.87 4.46 11.02
C GLY A 93 11.25 4.89 9.70
N ALA A 94 9.97 4.57 9.52
CA ALA A 94 9.16 5.06 8.40
C ALA A 94 8.04 5.94 8.95
N PHE A 95 7.68 7.00 8.22
CA PHE A 95 6.68 7.95 8.72
C PHE A 95 5.35 7.22 8.99
N SER A 96 4.92 6.37 8.06
CA SER A 96 3.72 5.53 8.15
C SER A 96 3.71 4.53 9.32
N LEU A 97 4.87 4.09 9.83
CA LEU A 97 4.98 2.98 10.79
C LEU A 97 5.58 3.37 12.15
N ASP A 98 6.16 4.56 12.27
CA ASP A 98 6.86 5.01 13.47
C ASP A 98 6.45 6.44 13.83
N GLU A 99 5.61 6.57 14.87
CA GLU A 99 5.14 7.86 15.36
C GLU A 99 6.29 8.72 15.91
N ALA A 100 7.28 8.10 16.56
CA ALA A 100 8.44 8.81 17.10
C ALA A 100 9.29 9.39 15.96
N PHE A 101 9.40 8.67 14.84
CA PHE A 101 10.05 9.17 13.63
C PHE A 101 9.26 10.31 12.97
N ARG A 102 7.93 10.26 13.02
CA ARG A 102 7.05 11.28 12.45
C ARG A 102 7.04 12.58 13.24
N GLY A 103 7.28 12.51 14.55
CA GLY A 103 7.29 13.65 15.45
C GLY A 103 5.89 14.08 15.94
N PRO A 104 5.84 14.81 17.07
CA PRO A 104 4.60 15.22 17.70
C PRO A 104 3.86 16.27 16.87
N GLY A 105 2.54 16.09 16.69
CA GLY A 105 1.68 17.03 15.97
C GLY A 105 1.55 16.75 14.46
N SER A 106 2.25 15.75 13.94
CA SER A 106 2.14 15.30 12.55
C SER A 106 0.82 14.55 12.30
N SER A 107 0.28 14.65 11.08
CA SER A 107 -0.96 13.94 10.71
C SER A 107 -0.77 12.42 10.83
N SER A 108 -1.78 11.72 11.36
CA SER A 108 -1.80 10.25 11.42
C SER A 108 -1.83 9.62 10.03
N PRO A 109 -1.31 8.40 9.85
CA PRO A 109 -1.27 7.75 8.55
C PRO A 109 -2.69 7.32 8.18
N GLN A 110 -3.01 7.37 6.89
CA GLN A 110 -4.26 6.85 6.39
C GLN A 110 -4.25 5.33 6.47
N VAL A 111 -5.15 4.79 7.28
CA VAL A 111 -5.44 3.36 7.28
C VAL A 111 -6.22 3.02 6.02
N VAL A 112 -5.74 2.05 5.26
CA VAL A 112 -6.46 1.51 4.09
C VAL A 112 -7.05 0.18 4.49
N GLU A 113 -8.36 0.17 4.72
CA GLU A 113 -9.10 -1.03 5.11
C GLU A 113 -8.91 -2.18 4.12
N TYR A 114 -9.00 -3.42 4.59
CA TYR A 114 -8.86 -4.58 3.72
C TYR A 114 -9.94 -4.59 2.63
N GLY A 115 -9.54 -4.90 1.40
CA GLY A 115 -10.38 -4.78 0.21
C GLY A 115 -10.49 -3.37 -0.35
N GLN A 116 -9.86 -2.37 0.29
CA GLN A 116 -9.81 -1.00 -0.23
C GLN A 116 -8.48 -0.70 -0.92
N SER A 117 -8.53 0.26 -1.84
CA SER A 117 -7.36 0.78 -2.53
C SER A 117 -7.31 2.29 -2.41
N VAL A 118 -6.10 2.82 -2.35
CA VAL A 118 -5.82 4.24 -2.27
C VAL A 118 -4.93 4.68 -3.42
N THR A 119 -5.24 5.85 -3.99
CA THR A 119 -4.49 6.42 -5.12
C THR A 119 -3.87 7.74 -4.71
N PHE A 120 -2.55 7.86 -4.92
CA PHE A 120 -1.78 9.08 -4.70
C PHE A 120 -0.90 9.37 -5.91
N GLY A 121 -1.26 10.39 -6.70
CA GLY A 121 -0.63 10.64 -7.98
C GLY A 121 -0.70 9.40 -8.87
N SER A 122 0.44 8.86 -9.26
CA SER A 122 0.58 7.67 -10.11
C SER A 122 0.70 6.37 -9.30
N TRP A 123 0.68 6.45 -7.96
CA TRP A 123 0.75 5.28 -7.08
C TRP A 123 -0.63 4.81 -6.68
N VAL A 124 -0.86 3.51 -6.78
CA VAL A 124 -2.06 2.83 -6.29
C VAL A 124 -1.63 1.78 -5.28
N CYS A 125 -2.07 1.94 -4.04
CA CYS A 125 -1.83 1.00 -2.94
C CYS A 125 -3.13 0.31 -2.54
N SER A 126 -3.19 -1.00 -2.70
CA SER A 126 -4.33 -1.84 -2.36
C SER A 126 -4.01 -2.66 -1.12
N SER A 127 -4.89 -2.60 -0.13
CA SER A 127 -4.76 -3.37 1.11
C SER A 127 -5.69 -4.58 1.05
N GLU A 128 -5.14 -5.77 1.27
CA GLU A 128 -5.88 -7.03 1.33
C GLU A 128 -5.50 -7.79 2.61
N GLU A 129 -6.33 -8.75 3.03
CA GLU A 129 -6.02 -9.57 4.20
C GLU A 129 -4.70 -10.36 4.04
N THR A 130 -4.32 -10.63 2.79
CA THR A 130 -3.09 -11.37 2.47
C THR A 130 -1.84 -10.48 2.43
N GLY A 131 -2.00 -9.16 2.32
CA GLY A 131 -0.90 -8.22 2.12
C GLY A 131 -1.34 -6.91 1.50
N MET A 132 -0.37 -6.03 1.25
CA MET A 132 -0.58 -4.74 0.61
C MET A 132 0.22 -4.70 -0.70
N THR A 133 -0.44 -4.31 -1.79
CA THR A 133 0.20 -4.11 -3.09
C THR A 133 0.29 -2.64 -3.38
N CYS A 134 1.49 -2.11 -3.62
CA CYS A 134 1.67 -0.75 -4.12
C CYS A 134 2.31 -0.78 -5.50
N ARG A 135 1.63 -0.20 -6.48
CA ARG A 135 2.06 -0.15 -7.88
C ARG A 135 2.07 1.27 -8.42
N ASN A 136 3.02 1.56 -9.29
CA ASN A 136 3.04 2.75 -10.10
C ASN A 136 2.32 2.45 -11.42
N THR A 137 1.26 3.20 -11.72
CA THR A 137 0.46 3.00 -12.93
C THR A 137 1.12 3.57 -14.19
N GLU A 138 2.13 4.43 -14.07
CA GLU A 138 2.90 4.95 -15.21
C GLU A 138 3.99 3.97 -15.65
N THR A 139 4.76 3.43 -14.71
CA THR A 139 5.88 2.52 -15.04
C THR A 139 5.46 1.06 -15.05
N GLY A 140 4.34 0.72 -14.39
CA GLY A 140 3.90 -0.66 -14.18
C GLY A 140 4.64 -1.38 -13.05
N HIS A 141 5.67 -0.75 -12.46
CA HIS A 141 6.46 -1.34 -11.41
C HIS A 141 5.82 -1.22 -10.04
N GLY A 142 6.07 -2.18 -9.16
CA GLY A 142 5.46 -2.20 -7.84
C GLY A 142 5.99 -3.31 -6.95
N VAL A 143 5.39 -3.37 -5.77
CA VAL A 143 5.70 -4.40 -4.78
C VAL A 143 4.42 -4.88 -4.10
N PHE A 144 4.29 -6.18 -3.97
CA PHE A 144 3.39 -6.85 -3.04
C PHE A 144 4.16 -7.13 -1.76
N LEU A 145 3.57 -6.78 -0.62
CA LEU A 145 4.14 -6.92 0.70
C LEU A 145 3.19 -7.72 1.58
N SER A 146 3.70 -8.72 2.28
CA SER A 146 2.98 -9.43 3.34
C SER A 146 3.91 -9.70 4.51
N SER A 147 3.38 -10.14 5.65
CA SER A 147 4.23 -10.54 6.78
C SER A 147 5.16 -11.72 6.47
N ALA A 148 4.84 -12.56 5.48
CA ALA A 148 5.59 -13.78 5.17
C ALA A 148 6.50 -13.67 3.94
N ARG A 149 6.13 -12.84 2.95
CA ARG A 149 6.85 -12.71 1.68
C ARG A 149 6.60 -11.37 1.02
N TYR A 150 7.45 -11.03 0.08
CA TYR A 150 7.26 -9.92 -0.85
C TYR A 150 7.43 -10.39 -2.29
N GLU A 151 6.89 -9.62 -3.23
CA GLU A 151 7.07 -9.83 -4.67
C GLU A 151 7.18 -8.48 -5.36
N THR A 152 8.16 -8.30 -6.24
CA THR A 152 8.41 -7.05 -6.96
C THR A 152 8.20 -7.28 -8.45
N PHE A 153 7.62 -6.31 -9.14
CA PHE A 153 7.36 -6.36 -10.59
C PHE A 153 7.64 -5.00 -11.23
#